data_AF-A0A240A3R9-F1
#
_entry.id   AF-A0A240A3R9-F1
#
_cell.length_a   1.000
_cell.length_b   1.000
_cell.length_c   1.000
_cell.angle_alpha   90.00
_cell.angle_beta   90.00
_cell.angle_gamma   90.00
#
_symmetry.space_group_name_H-M   'P 1'
#
loop_
_entity.id
_entity.type
_entity.pdbx_description
1 polymer ?
#
loop_
_entity_poly.entity_id
_entity_poly.type
_entity_poly.pdbx_seq_one_letter_code
_entity_poly.pdbx_strand_id
1 'polypeptide(L)' 'MVPKGARRLTELDDMIVSLYAGGMTVRDICHHLATTLGMDMSPDTISTITDAVLEEVMIW' A
#
# COMPACT_ATOMS: atom_id res chain seq x y z
N MET A 1 -2.28 -10.95 -18.91
CA MET A 1 -1.11 -11.69 -18.40
C MET A 1 -0.67 -11.00 -17.11
N VAL A 2 -0.85 -11.63 -15.95
CA VAL A 2 -0.42 -11.05 -14.66
C VAL A 2 1.02 -11.53 -14.38
N PRO A 3 2.00 -10.64 -14.13
CA PRO A 3 3.38 -11.06 -13.94
C PRO A 3 3.50 -11.91 -12.67
N LYS A 4 4.08 -13.11 -12.83
CA LYS A 4 4.27 -14.09 -11.77
C LYS A 4 5.40 -13.60 -10.84
N GLY A 5 5.01 -12.80 -9.87
CA GLY A 5 5.88 -12.05 -8.95
C GLY A 5 5.13 -10.89 -8.29
N ALA A 6 4.09 -10.37 -8.97
CA ALA A 6 3.22 -9.31 -8.47
C ALA A 6 2.37 -9.72 -7.27
N ARG A 7 1.99 -11.00 -7.15
CA ARG A 7 1.03 -11.48 -6.12
C ARG A 7 1.39 -11.06 -4.68
N ARG A 8 2.68 -11.04 -4.34
CA ARG A 8 3.13 -10.70 -2.98
C ARG A 8 3.25 -9.20 -2.75
N LEU A 9 3.44 -8.41 -3.83
CA LEU A 9 3.31 -6.95 -3.76
C LEU A 9 1.83 -6.56 -3.71
N THR A 10 0.95 -7.17 -4.51
CA THR A 10 -0.49 -6.86 -4.51
C THR A 10 -1.14 -7.10 -3.15
N GLU A 11 -0.77 -8.15 -2.40
CA GLU A 11 -1.29 -8.37 -1.04
C GLU A 11 -0.82 -7.29 -0.04
N LEU A 12 0.37 -6.73 -0.26
CA LEU A 12 0.89 -5.63 0.54
C LEU A 12 0.20 -4.31 0.16
N ASP A 13 -0.03 -4.10 -1.13
CA ASP A 13 -0.73 -2.95 -1.68
C ASP A 13 -2.19 -2.93 -1.18
N ASP A 14 -2.90 -4.06 -1.25
CA ASP A 14 -4.26 -4.23 -0.69
C ASP A 14 -4.29 -3.96 0.82
N MET A 15 -3.27 -4.40 1.56
CA MET A 15 -3.15 -4.12 2.99
C MET A 15 -2.96 -2.62 3.26
N ILE A 16 -2.06 -1.96 2.53
CA ILE A 16 -1.82 -0.52 2.61
C ILE A 16 -3.11 0.25 2.34
N VAL A 17 -3.84 -0.14 1.29
CA VAL A 17 -5.12 0.47 0.91
C VAL A 17 -6.17 0.25 1.98
N SER A 18 -6.27 -0.94 2.56
CA SER A 18 -7.18 -1.22 3.66
C SER A 18 -6.87 -0.37 4.90
N LEU A 19 -5.58 -0.17 5.22
CA LEU A 19 -5.16 0.65 6.34
C LEU A 19 -5.47 2.14 6.08
N TYR A 20 -5.24 2.60 4.85
CA TYR A 20 -5.56 3.96 4.40
C TYR A 20 -7.07 4.22 4.42
N ALA A 21 -7.87 3.29 3.90
CA ALA A 21 -9.33 3.32 3.96
C ALA A 21 -9.85 3.31 5.41
N GLY A 22 -9.10 2.70 6.33
CA GLY A 22 -9.34 2.75 7.77
C GLY A 22 -9.09 4.12 8.43
N GLY A 23 -8.63 5.12 7.67
CA GLY A 23 -8.37 6.48 8.14
C GLY A 23 -6.97 6.69 8.73
N MET A 24 -6.06 5.74 8.57
CA MET A 24 -4.66 5.91 8.97
C MET A 24 -3.91 6.78 7.97
N THR A 25 -3.05 7.66 8.47
CA THR A 25 -2.20 8.48 7.60
C THR A 25 -1.09 7.62 7.00
N VAL A 26 -0.53 8.03 5.85
CA VAL A 26 0.61 7.35 5.21
C VAL A 26 1.78 7.13 6.19
N ARG A 27 2.01 8.08 7.11
CA ARG A 27 3.03 7.95 8.18
C ARG A 27 2.70 6.85 9.17
N ASP A 28 1.44 6.74 9.59
CA ASP A 28 0.99 5.69 10.52
C ASP A 28 1.09 4.32 9.87
N ILE A 29 0.77 4.22 8.58
CA ILE A 29 0.91 3.00 7.78
C ILE A 29 2.38 2.59 7.68
N CYS A 30 3.29 3.51 7.32
CA CYS A 30 4.74 3.26 7.34
C CYS A 30 5.21 2.71 8.69
N HIS A 31 4.80 3.36 9.79
CA HIS A 31 5.16 2.92 11.13
C HIS A 31 4.57 1.55 11.48
N HIS A 32 3.32 1.31 11.10
CA HIS A 32 2.63 0.03 11.33
C HIS A 32 3.30 -1.13 10.58
N LEU A 33 3.70 -0.90 9.32
CA LEU A 33 4.41 -1.90 8.52
C LEU A 33 5.82 -2.16 9.05
N ALA A 34 6.55 -1.12 9.46
CA ALA A 34 7.87 -1.27 10.07
C ALA A 34 7.81 -2.03 11.40
N THR A 35 6.79 -1.81 12.22
CA THR A 35 6.64 -2.45 13.53
C THR A 35 6.06 -3.87 13.45
N THR A 36 5.10 -4.10 12.55
CA THR A 36 4.39 -5.39 12.44
C THR A 36 5.14 -6.38 11.55
N LEU A 37 5.66 -5.90 10.42
CA LEU A 37 6.26 -6.73 9.36
C LEU A 37 7.78 -6.56 9.27
N GLY A 38 8.39 -5.63 10.02
CA GLY A 38 9.83 -5.38 10.00
C GLY A 38 10.34 -4.82 8.67
N MET A 39 9.44 -4.28 7.86
CA MET A 39 9.73 -3.75 6.53
C MET A 39 9.85 -2.23 6.58
N ASP A 40 11.00 -1.72 6.18
CA ASP A 40 11.23 -0.29 6.04
C ASP A 40 10.86 0.10 4.60
N MET A 41 9.74 0.79 4.44
CA MET A 41 9.33 1.37 3.16
C MET A 41 9.31 2.89 3.25
N SER A 42 9.85 3.52 2.22
CA SER A 42 9.82 4.98 2.13
C SER A 42 8.37 5.47 2.01
N PRO A 43 8.00 6.59 2.67
CA PRO A 43 6.72 7.23 2.46
C PRO A 43 6.43 7.55 0.98
N ASP A 44 7.46 7.78 0.14
CA ASP A 44 7.29 7.96 -1.30
C ASP A 44 6.73 6.72 -2.00
N THR A 45 7.19 5.53 -1.59
CA THR A 45 6.72 4.25 -2.13
C THR A 45 5.26 4.01 -1.75
N ILE A 46 4.90 4.29 -0.49
CA ILE A 46 3.51 4.18 -0.04
C ILE A 46 2.63 5.19 -0.78
N SER A 47 3.08 6.44 -0.95
CA SER A 47 2.34 7.45 -1.72
C SER A 47 2.06 6.98 -3.14
N THR A 48 3.09 6.46 -3.83
CA THR A 48 2.96 5.94 -5.20
C THR A 48 1.94 4.80 -5.28
N ILE A 49 1.92 3.90 -4.29
CA ILE A 49 0.96 2.79 -4.21
C ILE A 49 -0.47 3.32 -3.99
N THR A 50 -0.66 4.23 -3.02
CA THR A 50 -1.98 4.81 -2.76
C THR A 50 -2.51 5.64 -3.92
N ASP A 51 -1.64 6.37 -4.63
CA ASP A 51 -2.02 7.18 -5.80
C ASP A 51 -2.45 6.28 -6.97
N ALA A 52 -1.72 5.19 -7.24
CA ALA A 52 -2.08 4.23 -8.27
C ALA A 52 -3.45 3.58 -8.01
N VAL A 53 -3.76 3.27 -6.75
CA VAL A 53 -5.06 2.68 -6.37
C VAL A 53 -6.18 3.72 -6.39
N LEU A 54 -5.93 4.97 -5.99
CA LEU A 54 -6.91 6.06 -6.11
C LEU A 54 -7.30 6.29 -7.58
N GLU A 55 -6.35 6.20 -8.50
CA GLU A 55 -6.61 6.29 -9.94
C GLU A 55 -7.45 5.11 -10.43
N GLU A 56 -7.17 3.88 -9.96
CA GLU A 56 -7.98 2.69 -10.31
C GLU A 56 -9.41 2.76 -9.77
N VAL A 57 -9.60 3.23 -8.53
CA VAL A 57 -10.93 3.37 -7.90
C VAL A 57 -11.76 4.46 -8.59
N MET A 58 -11.14 5.54 -9.11
CA MET A 58 -11.85 6.57 -9.88
C MET A 58 -12.31 6.11 -11.27
N ILE A 59 -11.81 4.98 -11.77
CA ILE A 59 -12.20 4.44 -13.09
C ILE A 59 -13.50 3.62 -13.00
N TRP A 60 -14.11 3.48 -11.83
CA TRP A 60 -15.37 2.75 -11.60
C TRP A 60 -16.57 3.65 -11.27
#